data_AF-A0A5N9EGB3-F1
#
_entry.id   AF-A0A5N9EGB3-F1
#
_cell.length_a   1.000
_cell.length_b   1.000
_cell.length_c   1.000
_cell.angle_alpha   90.00
_cell.angle_beta   90.00
_cell.angle_gamma   90.00
#
_symmetry.space_group_name_H-M   'P 1'
#
loop_
_entity.id
_entity.type
_entity.pdbx_description
1 polymer ?
#
loop_
_entity_poly.entity_id
_entity_poly.type
_entity_poly.pdbx_seq_one_letter_code
_entity_poly.pdbx_strand_id
1 'polypeptide(L)' 'MKIKSIEAIVVNVTPNFKTEPRVPKIKTEGFISPMRRYPDLKKTDWNVNWERIACVITAEDGTWGFGLTLH' A
#
# COMPACT_ATOMS: atom_id res chain seq x y z
N MET A 1 -14.19 23.43 11.76
CA MET A 1 -12.98 22.62 11.57
C MET A 1 -12.65 22.58 10.08
N LYS A 2 -11.47 23.06 9.67
CA LYS A 2 -11.00 23.10 8.28
C LYS A 2 -9.58 22.52 8.17
N ILE A 3 -9.25 21.98 6.99
CA ILE A 3 -7.92 21.46 6.69
C ILE A 3 -7.01 22.63 6.31
N LYS A 4 -5.83 22.67 6.93
CA LYS A 4 -4.78 23.66 6.67
C LYS A 4 -3.78 23.17 5.61
N SER A 5 -3.32 21.93 5.72
CA SER A 5 -2.34 21.35 4.78
C SER A 5 -2.53 19.85 4.60
N ILE A 6 -2.06 19.37 3.45
CA ILE A 6 -2.01 17.95 3.09
C ILE A 6 -0.63 17.69 2.49
N GLU A 7 0.10 16.75 3.06
CA GLU A 7 1.45 16.38 2.63
C GLU A 7 1.50 14.89 2.31
N ALA A 8 1.98 14.55 1.11
CA ALA A 8 2.17 13.18 0.66
C ALA A 8 3.66 12.92 0.46
N ILE A 9 4.18 11.88 1.11
CA ILE A 9 5.59 11.51 1.08
C ILE A 9 5.75 10.03 0.78
N VAL A 10 6.75 9.71 -0.04
CA VAL A 10 7.21 8.34 -0.22
C VAL A 10 7.96 7.91 1.03
N VAL A 11 7.61 6.75 1.57
CA VAL A 11 8.21 6.23 2.81
C VAL A 11 8.74 4.82 2.61
N ASN A 12 9.91 4.56 3.19
CA ASN A 12 10.46 3.23 3.33
C ASN A 12 10.28 2.76 4.78
N VAL A 13 9.54 1.66 4.97
CA VAL A 13 9.16 1.11 6.29
C VAL A 13 9.91 -0.18 6.62
N THR A 14 11.10 -0.39 6.05
CA THR A 14 11.98 -1.48 6.49
C THR A 14 12.41 -1.30 7.96
N PRO A 15 12.49 -2.38 8.75
CA PRO A 15 12.35 -3.77 8.35
C PRO A 15 10.89 -4.25 8.28
N ASN A 16 10.65 -5.25 7.43
CA ASN A 16 9.33 -5.88 7.32
C ASN A 16 8.86 -6.44 8.68
N PHE A 17 7.55 -6.33 8.93
CA PHE A 17 6.92 -6.91 10.12
C PHE A 17 7.20 -8.42 10.19
N LYS A 18 7.66 -8.88 11.36
CA LYS A 18 7.95 -10.30 11.63
C LYS A 18 6.76 -11.05 12.25
N THR A 19 5.70 -10.34 12.61
CA THR A 19 4.53 -10.93 13.25
C THR A 19 3.76 -11.79 12.27
N GLU A 20 3.34 -12.97 12.71
CA GLU A 20 2.54 -13.85 11.89
C GLU A 20 1.13 -13.25 11.68
N PRO A 21 0.59 -13.30 10.45
CA PRO A 21 -0.79 -12.89 10.21
C PRO A 21 -1.75 -13.71 11.07
N ARG A 22 -2.72 -13.05 11.70
CA ARG A 22 -3.78 -13.73 12.48
C ARG A 22 -4.54 -14.77 11.65
N VAL A 23 -4.67 -14.52 10.35
CA VAL A 23 -5.36 -15.41 9.40
C VAL A 23 -4.31 -16.09 8.52
N PRO A 24 -4.30 -17.43 8.45
CA PRO A 24 -3.38 -18.16 7.56
C PRO A 24 -3.54 -17.72 6.10
N LYS A 25 -2.42 -17.58 5.41
CA LYS A 25 -2.44 -17.29 3.97
C LYS A 25 -2.92 -18.52 3.20
N ILE A 26 -3.87 -18.31 2.30
CA ILE A 26 -4.30 -19.34 1.35
C ILE A 26 -3.19 -19.53 0.32
N LYS A 27 -2.76 -20.78 0.12
CA LYS A 27 -1.84 -21.12 -0.97
C LYS A 27 -2.59 -20.98 -2.30
N THR A 28 -2.23 -19.97 -3.09
CA THR A 28 -2.78 -19.73 -4.42
C THR A 28 -1.67 -19.23 -5.34
N GLU A 29 -1.76 -19.56 -6.62
CA GLU A 29 -0.90 -18.99 -7.68
C GLU A 29 -1.19 -17.50 -7.95
N GLY A 30 -2.21 -16.97 -7.29
CA GLY A 30 -2.59 -15.56 -7.32
C GLY A 30 -4.07 -15.39 -7.58
N PHE A 31 -4.55 -14.17 -7.36
CA PHE A 31 -5.92 -13.79 -7.71
C PHE A 31 -6.15 -13.88 -9.22
N ILE A 32 -7.38 -14.21 -9.63
CA ILE A 32 -7.80 -14.14 -11.03
C ILE A 32 -7.65 -12.69 -11.49
N SER A 33 -6.92 -12.47 -12.59
CA SER A 33 -6.70 -11.14 -13.17
C SER A 33 -6.96 -11.16 -14.67
N PRO A 34 -7.26 -10.01 -15.29
CA PRO A 34 -7.42 -9.91 -16.75
C PRO A 34 -6.20 -10.42 -17.54
N MET A 35 -5.01 -10.36 -16.94
CA MET A 35 -3.73 -10.79 -17.53
C MET A 35 -3.55 -12.30 -17.59
N ARG A 36 -4.38 -13.09 -16.89
CA ARG A 36 -4.35 -14.57 -16.97
C ARG A 36 -4.55 -15.11 -18.39
N ARG A 37 -5.13 -14.31 -19.28
CA ARG A 37 -5.32 -14.65 -20.70
C ARG A 37 -4.01 -14.74 -21.49
N TYR A 38 -2.91 -14.20 -20.96
CA TYR A 38 -1.59 -14.22 -21.60
C TYR A 38 -0.69 -15.20 -20.83
N PRO A 39 -0.50 -16.44 -21.31
CA PRO A 39 0.23 -17.49 -20.58
C PRO A 39 1.71 -17.16 -20.39
N ASP A 40 2.28 -16.35 -21.28
CA ASP A 40 3.69 -15.95 -21.24
C ASP A 40 3.97 -14.83 -20.24
N LEU A 41 2.93 -14.20 -19.68
CA LEU A 41 3.06 -13.07 -18.76
C LEU A 41 2.73 -13.49 -17.32
N LYS A 42 3.75 -13.56 -16.47
CA LYS A 42 3.58 -13.81 -15.04
C LYS A 42 3.10 -12.53 -14.35
N LYS A 43 2.45 -12.68 -13.18
CA LYS A 43 1.98 -11.54 -12.38
C LYS A 43 3.10 -10.54 -12.06
N THR A 44 4.31 -11.03 -11.82
CA THR A 44 5.50 -10.22 -11.55
C THR A 44 5.89 -9.32 -12.70
N ASP A 45 5.58 -9.71 -13.94
CA ASP A 45 6.09 -9.06 -15.14
C ASP A 45 5.29 -7.79 -15.50
N TRP A 46 4.07 -7.66 -14.97
CA TRP A 46 3.18 -6.53 -15.23
C TRP A 46 2.74 -5.80 -13.96
N ASN A 47 3.13 -6.24 -12.77
CA ASN A 47 2.79 -5.55 -11.54
C ASN A 47 3.55 -4.23 -11.44
N VAL A 48 2.86 -3.16 -11.07
CA VAL A 48 3.50 -1.84 -10.89
C VAL A 48 4.16 -1.80 -9.51
N ASN A 49 5.45 -1.48 -9.49
CA ASN A 49 6.24 -1.36 -8.27
C ASN A 49 6.04 0.02 -7.62
N TRP A 50 4.84 0.31 -7.11
CA TRP A 50 4.63 1.56 -6.39
C TRP A 50 5.34 1.51 -5.06
N GLU A 51 5.98 2.62 -4.71
CA GLU A 51 6.46 2.82 -3.36
C GLU A 51 5.30 3.16 -2.43
N ARG A 52 5.51 2.92 -1.13
CA ARG A 52 4.50 3.19 -0.13
C ARG A 52 4.42 4.69 0.14
N ILE A 53 3.19 5.22 0.13
CA ILE A 53 2.93 6.63 0.35
C ILE A 53 2.30 6.81 1.74
N ALA A 54 2.82 7.75 2.50
CA ALA A 54 2.19 8.27 3.70
C ALA A 54 1.59 9.65 3.43
N CYS A 55 0.43 9.91 3.99
CA CYS A 55 -0.27 11.18 3.90
C CYS A 55 -0.50 11.73 5.32
N VAL A 56 -0.08 12.97 5.54
CA VAL A 56 -0.33 13.73 6.77
C VAL A 56 -1.29 14.86 6.44
N ILE A 57 -2.36 14.98 7.21
CA ILE A 57 -3.35 16.05 7.07
C ILE A 57 -3.31 16.85 8.35
N THR A 58 -3.13 18.15 8.27
CA THR A 58 -3.12 19.05 9.44
C THR A 58 -4.29 20.03 9.34
N ALA A 59 -5.05 20.16 10.43
CA ALA A 59 -6.14 21.11 10.57
C ALA A 59 -5.66 22.45 11.13
N GLU A 60 -6.49 23.49 11.03
CA GLU A 60 -6.15 24.84 11.51
C GLU A 60 -5.94 24.92 13.03
N ASP A 61 -6.60 24.05 13.79
CA ASP A 61 -6.46 23.95 15.26
C ASP A 61 -5.22 23.15 15.70
N GLY A 62 -4.39 22.71 14.76
CA GLY A 62 -3.17 21.94 15.01
C GLY A 62 -3.40 20.44 15.19
N THR A 63 -4.66 19.97 15.15
CA THR A 63 -4.92 18.53 15.07
C THR A 63 -4.46 17.96 13.74
N TRP A 64 -4.07 16.69 13.72
CA TRP A 64 -3.57 16.05 12.50
C TRP A 64 -4.05 14.60 12.39
N GLY A 65 -4.17 14.16 11.14
CA GLY A 65 -4.48 12.78 10.77
C GLY A 65 -3.36 12.20 9.92
N PHE A 66 -3.22 10.88 9.98
CA PHE A 66 -2.20 10.13 9.26
C PHE A 66 -2.83 8.91 8.57
N GLY A 67 -2.43 8.68 7.31
CA GLY A 67 -2.82 7.51 6.54
C GLY A 67 -1.66 6.98 5.71
N LEU A 68 -1.63 5.68 5.46
CA LEU A 68 -0.58 5.02 4.70
C LEU A 68 -1.17 3.96 3.77
N THR A 69 -0.65 3.85 2.56
CA THR A 69 -1.10 2.87 1.56
C THR A 69 -0.63 1.46 1.91
N LEU A 70 -1.42 0.45 1.51
CA LEU A 70 -1.13 -0.97 1.78
C LEU A 70 -0.05 -1.61 0.88
N HIS A 71 0.46 -0.88 -0.12
CA HIS A 71 1.43 -1.43 -1.09
C HIS A 71 2.70 -1.91 -0.38
#